data_AF-A0A553HS14-F1
#
_entry.id   AF-A0A553HS14-F1
#
_cell.length_a   1.000
_cell.length_b   1.000
_cell.length_c   1.000
_cell.angle_alpha   90.00
_cell.angle_beta   90.00
_cell.angle_gamma   90.00
#
_symmetry.space_group_name_H-M   'P 1'
#
loop_
_entity.id
_entity.type
_entity.pdbx_description
1 polymer ?
#
loop_
_entity_poly.entity_id
_entity_poly.type
_entity_poly.pdbx_seq_one_letter_code
_entity_poly.pdbx_strand_id
1 'polypeptide(L)'
;MADPQQGGGFSMGSSYFYLEFLLAWLDLLKKAGYENPSIFALEYTLVPDKSFPKQLEEAIAGYEHVLSTVGDPGKVCVSGDSAGATIMVSLLLHLANIDRHVDMMDGTGKWRLAKPALAVLISPWVTLVSERHYNTKSDYLDASRLHLYAEEYAGEDLSSNDCLLSPGQCRDISWWHRACPPRGLFVEYGNEEVFAPEIGELVQFLKTGGVDITSRGQFGGIHAWPVASLFLSESNKRLEGLKALVRDIRDNICINDSMKDRHVRLDQVTTSSTRQ
;
A
#
# COMPACT_ATOMS: atom_id res chain seq x y z
N MET A 1 10.58 -5.87 -0.85
CA MET A 1 9.15 -5.48 -0.87
C MET A 1 8.44 -6.39 0.11
N ALA A 2 7.71 -5.83 1.07
CA ALA A 2 6.80 -6.60 1.91
C ALA A 2 5.40 -6.40 1.34
N ASP A 3 4.86 -7.41 0.68
CA ASP A 3 3.51 -7.40 0.13
C ASP A 3 2.73 -8.40 1.00
N PRO A 4 1.89 -7.98 1.97
CA PRO A 4 0.75 -8.79 2.38
C PRO A 4 -0.04 -9.17 1.15
N GLN A 5 0.24 -10.39 0.70
CA GLN A 5 -0.42 -10.94 -0.44
C GLN A 5 -1.85 -11.19 -0.03
N GLN A 6 -2.77 -10.50 -0.71
CA GLN A 6 -4.01 -11.01 -1.30
C GLN A 6 -5.12 -9.94 -1.20
N GLY A 7 -5.62 -9.49 -2.34
CA GLY A 7 -7.03 -9.19 -2.48
C GLY A 7 -7.85 -10.48 -2.42
N GLY A 8 -9.16 -10.34 -2.22
CA GLY A 8 -10.05 -11.48 -1.96
C GLY A 8 -10.91 -11.34 -0.72
N GLY A 9 -11.09 -10.09 -0.24
CA GLY A 9 -12.04 -9.77 0.82
C GLY A 9 -11.74 -10.47 2.15
N PHE A 10 -10.46 -10.63 2.51
CA PHE A 10 -9.99 -11.33 3.73
C PHE A 10 -10.30 -12.83 3.79
N SER A 11 -11.14 -13.37 2.90
CA SER A 11 -11.63 -14.76 2.93
C SER A 11 -10.93 -15.64 1.89
N MET A 12 -10.33 -15.03 0.87
CA MET A 12 -9.75 -15.74 -0.25
C MET A 12 -8.40 -15.16 -0.63
N GLY A 13 -7.55 -16.05 -1.17
CA GLY A 13 -6.24 -15.72 -1.68
C GLY A 13 -5.21 -16.77 -1.28
N SER A 14 -4.14 -16.88 -2.04
CA SER A 14 -2.91 -17.57 -1.61
C SER A 14 -1.72 -17.00 -2.39
N SER A 15 -0.52 -17.22 -1.88
CA SER A 15 0.70 -16.89 -2.64
C SER A 15 0.76 -17.65 -3.98
N TYR A 16 0.16 -18.85 -4.04
CA TYR A 16 0.04 -19.64 -5.25
C TYR A 16 -0.85 -18.96 -6.31
N PHE A 17 -1.95 -18.33 -5.90
CA PHE A 17 -2.82 -17.61 -6.82
C PHE A 17 -2.12 -16.39 -7.44
N TYR A 18 -1.31 -15.68 -6.65
CA TYR A 18 -0.56 -14.50 -7.11
C TYR A 18 0.79 -14.83 -7.75
N LEU A 19 1.21 -16.11 -7.81
CA LEU A 19 2.58 -16.48 -8.20
C LEU A 19 3.01 -15.88 -9.55
N GLU A 20 2.15 -15.95 -10.58
CA GLU A 20 2.47 -15.37 -11.88
C GLU A 20 2.63 -13.85 -11.82
N PHE A 21 1.77 -13.17 -11.05
CA PHE A 21 1.85 -11.72 -10.84
C PHE A 21 3.13 -11.31 -10.15
N LEU A 22 3.51 -12.02 -9.10
CA LEU A 22 4.71 -11.76 -8.31
C LEU A 22 5.97 -11.99 -9.13
N LEU A 23 6.01 -13.07 -9.93
CA LEU A 23 7.14 -13.36 -10.81
C LEU A 23 7.27 -12.30 -11.92
N ALA A 24 6.17 -11.87 -12.52
CA ALA A 24 6.17 -10.80 -13.51
C ALA A 24 6.62 -9.47 -12.90
N TRP A 25 6.18 -9.17 -11.68
CA TRP A 25 6.60 -7.98 -10.95
C TRP A 25 8.10 -8.01 -10.65
N LEU A 26 8.60 -9.14 -10.14
CA LEU A 26 10.01 -9.35 -9.84
C LEU A 26 10.90 -9.18 -11.08
N ASP A 27 10.49 -9.75 -12.22
CA ASP A 27 11.19 -9.60 -13.50
C ASP A 27 11.21 -8.13 -13.97
N LEU A 28 10.09 -7.41 -13.85
CA LEU A 28 10.03 -6.00 -14.19
C LEU A 28 10.89 -5.12 -13.28
N LEU A 29 10.97 -5.43 -11.98
CA LEU A 29 11.89 -4.77 -11.06
C LEU A 29 13.36 -5.00 -11.47
N LYS A 30 13.73 -6.24 -11.82
CA LYS A 30 15.08 -6.52 -12.35
C LYS A 30 15.38 -5.71 -13.61
N LYS A 31 14.44 -5.69 -14.56
CA LYS A 31 14.54 -4.88 -15.80
C LYS A 31 14.59 -3.38 -15.54
N ALA A 32 14.02 -2.90 -14.43
CA ALA A 32 14.09 -1.51 -14.01
C ALA A 32 15.45 -1.12 -13.39
N GLY A 33 16.36 -2.09 -13.20
CA GLY A 33 17.73 -1.86 -12.74
C GLY A 33 18.02 -2.25 -11.29
N TYR A 34 17.06 -2.88 -10.60
CA TYR A 34 17.33 -3.44 -9.27
C TYR A 34 18.19 -4.69 -9.40
N GLU A 35 19.34 -4.72 -8.72
CA GLU A 35 20.29 -5.85 -8.81
C GLU A 35 19.74 -7.14 -8.17
N ASN A 36 19.12 -7.02 -7.00
CA ASN A 36 18.54 -8.14 -6.27
C ASN A 36 17.18 -7.77 -5.65
N PRO A 37 16.15 -7.47 -6.48
CA PRO A 37 14.81 -7.24 -5.95
C PRO A 37 14.30 -8.53 -5.30
N SER A 38 13.51 -8.38 -4.25
CA SER A 38 12.89 -9.50 -3.54
C SER A 38 11.49 -9.10 -3.09
N ILE A 39 10.56 -10.04 -3.21
CA ILE A 39 9.18 -9.89 -2.77
C ILE A 39 8.97 -10.87 -1.63
N PHE A 40 8.66 -10.34 -0.46
CA PHE A 40 8.19 -11.10 0.69
C PHE A 40 6.67 -11.16 0.62
N ALA A 41 6.19 -12.39 0.62
CA ALA A 41 4.83 -12.84 0.40
C ALA A 41 4.20 -13.22 1.73
N LEU A 42 3.44 -12.34 2.38
CA LEU A 42 2.79 -12.75 3.63
C LEU A 42 1.50 -13.51 3.34
N GLU A 43 1.43 -14.76 3.79
CA GLU A 43 0.19 -15.51 3.92
C GLU A 43 -0.41 -15.23 5.29
N TYR A 44 -1.35 -14.29 5.34
CA TYR A 44 -2.09 -13.99 6.56
C TYR A 44 -3.30 -14.92 6.69
N THR A 45 -3.77 -15.09 7.93
CA THR A 45 -4.92 -15.94 8.24
C THR A 45 -6.20 -15.37 7.65
N LEU A 46 -6.97 -16.19 6.93
CA LEU A 46 -8.21 -15.77 6.28
C LEU A 46 -9.41 -15.89 7.22
N VAL A 47 -10.49 -15.17 6.90
CA VAL A 47 -11.80 -15.40 7.51
C VAL A 47 -12.47 -16.63 6.88
N PRO A 48 -13.27 -17.40 7.64
CA PRO A 48 -13.72 -17.17 9.02
C PRO A 48 -12.79 -17.74 10.10
N ASP A 49 -11.60 -18.25 9.76
CA ASP A 49 -10.71 -18.88 10.75
C ASP A 49 -10.23 -17.89 11.82
N LYS A 50 -9.88 -16.66 11.41
CA LYS A 50 -9.57 -15.53 12.30
C LYS A 50 -10.08 -14.22 11.73
N SER A 51 -10.60 -13.36 12.60
CA SER A 51 -11.03 -11.99 12.29
C SER A 51 -9.97 -10.98 12.73
N PHE A 52 -10.19 -9.70 12.39
CA PHE A 52 -9.43 -8.56 12.90
C PHE A 52 -9.31 -8.64 14.44
N PRO A 53 -8.13 -8.30 15.03
CA PRO A 53 -6.95 -7.70 14.41
C PRO A 53 -5.89 -8.71 13.90
N LYS A 54 -6.21 -10.00 13.79
CA LYS A 54 -5.20 -11.05 13.56
C LYS A 54 -4.35 -10.82 12.30
N GLN A 55 -4.97 -10.42 11.19
CA GLN A 55 -4.29 -10.16 9.92
C GLN A 55 -3.33 -8.96 10.03
N LEU A 56 -3.71 -7.95 10.81
CA LEU A 56 -2.84 -6.80 11.09
C LEU A 56 -1.65 -7.23 11.95
N GLU A 57 -1.86 -8.02 13.00
CA GLU A 57 -0.77 -8.56 13.84
C GLU A 57 0.25 -9.37 13.00
N GLU A 58 -0.25 -10.20 12.09
CA GLU A 58 0.60 -10.98 11.18
C GLU A 58 1.34 -10.10 10.17
N ALA A 59 0.71 -9.03 9.69
CA ALA A 59 1.37 -8.04 8.85
C ALA A 59 2.47 -7.28 9.58
N ILE A 60 2.25 -6.93 10.85
CA ILE A 60 3.25 -6.30 11.69
C ILE A 60 4.44 -7.28 11.89
N ALA A 61 4.19 -8.54 12.24
CA ALA A 61 5.23 -9.55 12.42
C ALA A 61 6.01 -9.83 11.11
N GLY A 62 5.30 -9.92 9.98
CA GLY A 62 5.92 -10.07 8.66
C GLY A 62 6.78 -8.85 8.28
N TYR A 63 6.31 -7.64 8.61
CA TYR A 63 7.07 -6.42 8.37
C TYR A 63 8.33 -6.33 9.24
N GLU A 64 8.24 -6.70 10.52
CA GLU A 64 9.41 -6.83 11.40
C GLU A 64 10.44 -7.82 10.84
N HIS A 65 9.99 -8.98 10.36
CA HIS A 65 10.87 -9.96 9.71
C HIS A 65 11.58 -9.36 8.49
N VAL A 66 10.86 -8.65 7.62
CA VAL A 66 11.44 -7.98 6.45
C VAL A 66 12.46 -6.93 6.86
N LEU A 67 12.16 -6.09 7.87
CA LEU A 67 13.11 -5.11 8.39
C LEU A 67 14.37 -5.76 8.94
N SER A 68 14.23 -6.88 9.67
CA SER A 68 15.37 -7.63 10.21
C SER A 68 16.26 -8.22 9.11
N THR A 69 15.67 -8.57 7.96
CA THR A 69 16.37 -9.18 6.83
C THR A 69 17.04 -8.14 5.94
N VAL A 70 16.34 -7.03 5.65
CA VAL A 70 16.83 -5.97 4.75
C VAL A 70 17.80 -5.02 5.47
N GLY A 71 17.63 -4.81 6.78
CA GLY A 71 18.47 -3.92 7.60
C GLY A 71 18.31 -2.42 7.34
N ASP A 72 17.66 -2.04 6.24
CA ASP A 72 17.41 -0.65 5.84
C ASP A 72 15.94 -0.44 5.42
N PRO A 73 15.11 0.21 6.26
CA PRO A 73 13.73 0.54 5.94
C PRO A 73 13.58 1.41 4.66
N GLY A 74 14.62 2.18 4.34
CA GLY A 74 14.71 3.03 3.14
C GLY A 74 14.68 2.26 1.81
N LYS A 75 14.87 0.94 1.86
CA LYS A 75 14.78 0.02 0.71
C LYS A 75 13.47 -0.76 0.66
N VAL A 76 12.60 -0.59 1.65
CA VAL A 76 11.36 -1.36 1.77
C VAL A 76 10.20 -0.58 1.17
N CYS A 77 9.55 -1.16 0.17
CA CYS A 77 8.21 -0.79 -0.26
C CYS A 77 7.22 -1.77 0.37
N VAL A 78 6.15 -1.26 0.94
CA VAL A 78 4.97 -2.06 1.27
C VAL A 78 3.95 -1.99 0.14
N SER A 79 3.22 -3.07 -0.09
CA SER A 79 2.22 -3.14 -1.15
C SER A 79 1.06 -4.04 -0.73
N GLY A 80 -0.09 -3.86 -1.38
CA GLY A 80 -1.18 -4.81 -1.32
C GLY A 80 -2.27 -4.41 -2.29
N ASP A 81 -3.16 -5.34 -2.61
CA ASP A 81 -4.36 -5.07 -3.38
C ASP A 81 -5.63 -5.30 -2.55
N SER A 82 -6.67 -4.50 -2.75
CA SER A 82 -7.99 -4.71 -2.13
C SER A 82 -7.93 -4.84 -0.59
N ALA A 83 -8.27 -6.01 -0.04
CA ALA A 83 -8.13 -6.35 1.38
C ALA A 83 -6.67 -6.30 1.88
N GLY A 84 -5.71 -6.84 1.13
CA GLY A 84 -4.28 -6.75 1.45
C GLY A 84 -3.77 -5.31 1.51
N ALA A 85 -4.29 -4.45 0.62
CA ALA A 85 -4.00 -3.01 0.67
C ALA A 85 -4.57 -2.35 1.94
N THR A 86 -5.75 -2.79 2.38
CA THR A 86 -6.36 -2.36 3.64
C THR A 86 -5.43 -2.68 4.81
N ILE A 87 -4.94 -3.92 4.88
CA ILE A 87 -3.97 -4.36 5.90
C ILE A 87 -2.70 -3.49 5.87
N MET A 88 -2.21 -3.11 4.67
CA MET A 88 -1.05 -2.20 4.58
C MET A 88 -1.32 -0.80 5.07
N VAL A 89 -2.48 -0.24 4.76
CA VAL A 89 -2.85 1.07 5.27
C VAL A 89 -2.99 1.02 6.79
N SER A 90 -3.62 -0.03 7.33
CA SER A 90 -3.73 -0.28 8.77
C SER A 90 -2.35 -0.43 9.42
N LEU A 91 -1.41 -1.15 8.79
CA LEU A 91 -0.03 -1.24 9.25
C LEU A 91 0.62 0.16 9.32
N LEU A 92 0.50 0.98 8.28
CA LEU A 92 1.08 2.33 8.28
C LEU A 92 0.48 3.22 9.37
N LEU A 93 -0.83 3.17 9.56
CA LEU A 93 -1.51 3.89 10.64
C LEU A 93 -1.06 3.37 12.02
N HIS A 94 -0.91 2.06 12.18
CA HIS A 94 -0.41 1.47 13.42
C HIS A 94 1.01 1.97 13.74
N LEU A 95 1.94 1.91 12.76
CA LEU A 95 3.32 2.40 12.90
C LEU A 95 3.41 3.89 13.27
N ALA A 96 2.40 4.67 12.91
CA ALA A 96 2.34 6.11 13.17
C ALA A 96 1.91 6.49 14.59
N ASN A 97 1.34 5.54 15.34
CA ASN A 97 0.58 5.84 16.55
C ASN A 97 0.73 4.78 17.65
N ILE A 98 1.94 4.23 17.75
CA ILE A 98 2.35 3.31 18.82
C ILE A 98 2.01 3.88 20.21
N ASP A 99 2.02 5.21 20.39
CA ASP A 99 1.64 5.90 21.64
C ASP A 99 0.13 5.89 21.96
N ARG A 100 -0.78 5.43 21.08
CA ARG A 100 -2.21 5.23 21.43
C ARG A 100 -2.54 3.79 21.84
N HIS A 101 -1.67 2.84 21.54
CA HIS A 101 -1.79 1.44 21.97
C HIS A 101 -0.74 1.12 23.06
N VAL A 102 -0.61 2.03 24.04
CA VAL A 102 0.42 2.00 25.10
C VAL A 102 0.38 0.72 25.95
N ASP A 103 -0.73 0.01 25.97
CA ASP A 103 -0.83 -1.30 26.62
C ASP A 103 -0.18 -2.45 25.82
N MET A 104 0.37 -2.18 24.63
CA MET A 104 1.00 -3.20 23.75
C MET A 104 2.48 -2.96 23.39
N MET A 105 3.22 -2.13 24.16
CA MET A 105 4.71 -2.03 24.31
C MET A 105 5.49 -0.96 23.49
N ASP A 106 6.56 -0.31 24.01
CA ASP A 106 7.55 -0.86 24.96
C ASP A 106 8.27 0.01 26.03
N GLY A 107 8.62 -0.66 27.13
CA GLY A 107 9.83 -0.45 27.94
C GLY A 107 10.84 -1.59 27.73
N THR A 108 11.06 -1.94 26.46
CA THR A 108 11.91 -3.00 25.82
C THR A 108 11.25 -4.27 25.21
N GLY A 109 9.93 -4.49 25.27
CA GLY A 109 9.19 -5.51 24.48
C GLY A 109 8.55 -4.99 23.17
N LYS A 110 9.32 -4.18 22.43
CA LYS A 110 9.11 -3.42 21.17
C LYS A 110 7.81 -3.57 20.33
N TRP A 111 7.11 -2.44 20.16
CA TRP A 111 6.71 -1.96 18.83
C TRP A 111 7.22 -0.54 18.60
N ARG A 112 8.35 -0.39 17.88
CA ARG A 112 8.71 0.87 17.21
C ARG A 112 9.46 0.56 15.93
N LEU A 113 8.76 -0.04 14.98
CA LEU A 113 9.31 -0.33 13.66
C LEU A 113 9.43 0.97 12.86
N ALA A 114 10.52 1.11 12.13
CA ALA A 114 10.69 2.22 11.21
C ALA A 114 9.68 2.12 10.05
N LYS A 115 9.22 3.26 9.53
CA LYS A 115 8.32 3.26 8.37
C LYS A 115 9.03 2.73 7.12
N PRO A 116 8.30 2.06 6.21
CA PRO A 116 8.85 1.72 4.91
C PRO A 116 9.15 3.01 4.14
N ALA A 117 9.98 2.92 3.11
CA ALA A 117 10.29 4.05 2.25
C ALA A 117 9.06 4.53 1.47
N LEU A 118 8.25 3.58 1.00
CA LEU A 118 7.17 3.80 0.04
C LEU A 118 6.02 2.84 0.35
N ALA A 119 4.79 3.25 0.02
CA ALA A 119 3.67 2.32 -0.12
C ALA A 119 3.05 2.43 -1.52
N VAL A 120 2.78 1.29 -2.14
CA VAL A 120 2.08 1.20 -3.43
C VAL A 120 0.86 0.32 -3.26
N LEU A 121 -0.32 0.90 -3.40
CA LEU A 121 -1.61 0.27 -3.09
C LEU A 121 -2.40 0.10 -4.37
N ILE A 122 -3.03 -1.05 -4.54
CA ILE A 122 -3.85 -1.37 -5.70
C ILE A 122 -5.31 -1.50 -5.25
N SER A 123 -6.20 -0.67 -5.77
CA SER A 123 -7.64 -0.72 -5.50
C SER A 123 -7.99 -0.94 -4.02
N PRO A 124 -7.46 -0.13 -3.08
CA PRO A 124 -7.56 -0.44 -1.67
C PRO A 124 -9.00 -0.37 -1.14
N TRP A 125 -9.41 -1.37 -0.37
CA TRP A 125 -10.72 -1.40 0.30
C TRP A 125 -10.70 -0.59 1.60
N VAL A 126 -10.55 0.73 1.47
CA VAL A 126 -10.25 1.61 2.61
C VAL A 126 -11.40 1.78 3.60
N THR A 127 -12.65 1.65 3.16
CA THR A 127 -13.83 1.76 4.03
C THR A 127 -14.59 0.44 4.00
N LEU A 128 -14.65 -0.31 5.10
CA LEU A 128 -15.23 -1.66 5.09
C LEU A 128 -16.72 -1.65 4.72
N VAL A 129 -17.51 -0.79 5.37
CA VAL A 129 -18.94 -0.63 5.12
C VAL A 129 -19.21 0.79 4.64
N SER A 130 -19.78 0.92 3.44
CA SER A 130 -20.16 2.20 2.87
C SER A 130 -21.39 2.09 1.99
N GLU A 131 -22.28 3.07 2.11
CA GLU A 131 -23.43 3.27 1.20
C GLU A 131 -23.01 3.68 -0.22
N ARG A 132 -21.75 4.12 -0.38
CA ARG A 132 -21.19 4.51 -1.69
C ARG A 132 -20.62 3.32 -2.45
N HIS A 133 -20.58 2.13 -1.86
CA HIS A 133 -20.29 0.91 -2.60
C HIS A 133 -21.51 0.53 -3.44
N TYR A 134 -21.45 0.85 -4.74
CA TYR A 134 -22.49 0.47 -5.69
C TYR A 134 -21.91 -0.42 -6.79
N ASN A 135 -22.67 -1.45 -7.15
CA ASN A 135 -22.29 -2.35 -8.24
C ASN A 135 -22.28 -1.61 -9.58
N THR A 136 -21.21 -1.78 -10.35
CA THR A 136 -21.16 -1.35 -11.75
C THR A 136 -21.38 -2.55 -12.66
N LYS A 137 -21.72 -2.31 -13.93
CA LYS A 137 -21.91 -3.41 -14.90
C LYS A 137 -20.58 -4.05 -15.34
N SER A 138 -19.48 -3.34 -15.15
CA SER A 138 -18.15 -3.70 -15.62
C SER A 138 -17.30 -4.37 -14.55
N ASP A 139 -17.51 -4.03 -13.27
CA ASP A 139 -16.75 -4.60 -12.17
C ASP A 139 -17.29 -5.98 -11.76
N TYR A 140 -16.39 -6.86 -11.30
CA TYR A 140 -16.74 -8.21 -10.85
C TYR A 140 -17.01 -8.29 -9.35
N LEU A 141 -16.79 -7.19 -8.62
CA LEU A 141 -17.16 -7.09 -7.22
C LEU A 141 -18.67 -6.92 -7.04
N ASP A 142 -19.16 -7.43 -5.92
CA ASP A 142 -20.54 -7.29 -5.51
C ASP A 142 -20.61 -6.71 -4.09
N ALA A 143 -21.26 -5.55 -3.96
CA ALA A 143 -21.37 -4.80 -2.71
C ALA A 143 -22.04 -5.61 -1.58
N SER A 144 -22.99 -6.49 -1.92
CA SER A 144 -23.65 -7.32 -0.90
C SER A 144 -22.71 -8.40 -0.35
N ARG A 145 -21.89 -9.02 -1.19
CA ARG A 145 -20.85 -9.96 -0.76
C ARG A 145 -19.73 -9.27 0.02
N LEU A 146 -19.33 -8.07 -0.40
CA LEU A 146 -18.35 -7.27 0.32
C LEU A 146 -18.82 -6.94 1.74
N HIS A 147 -20.12 -6.70 1.93
CA HIS A 147 -20.67 -6.48 3.26
C HIS A 147 -20.51 -7.72 4.16
N LEU A 148 -20.77 -8.93 3.63
CA LEU A 148 -20.56 -10.18 4.37
C LEU A 148 -19.08 -10.37 4.74
N TYR A 149 -18.16 -10.09 3.81
CA TYR A 149 -16.73 -10.15 4.10
C TYR A 149 -16.29 -9.11 5.14
N ALA A 150 -16.92 -7.93 5.16
CA ALA A 150 -16.66 -6.93 6.18
C ALA A 150 -17.15 -7.41 7.56
N GLU A 151 -18.32 -8.04 7.64
CA GLU A 151 -18.84 -8.64 8.87
C GLU A 151 -17.92 -9.74 9.39
N GLU A 152 -17.46 -10.66 8.54
CA GLU A 152 -16.55 -11.73 8.95
C GLU A 152 -15.18 -11.21 9.37
N TYR A 153 -14.65 -10.22 8.65
CA TYR A 153 -13.36 -9.60 8.95
C TYR A 153 -13.39 -8.79 10.23
N ALA A 154 -14.40 -7.93 10.42
CA ALA A 154 -14.52 -7.14 11.63
C ALA A 154 -14.96 -7.96 12.84
N GLY A 155 -15.66 -9.08 12.63
CA GLY A 155 -16.23 -9.87 13.70
C GLY A 155 -17.18 -9.03 14.57
N GLU A 156 -16.98 -9.06 15.88
CA GLU A 156 -17.78 -8.28 16.84
C GLU A 156 -17.52 -6.76 16.75
N ASP A 157 -16.44 -6.34 16.09
CA ASP A 157 -15.96 -4.95 16.03
C ASP A 157 -16.51 -4.15 14.85
N LEU A 158 -17.45 -4.66 14.05
CA LEU A 158 -17.94 -3.95 12.85
C LEU A 158 -18.53 -2.56 13.13
N SER A 159 -19.10 -2.37 14.34
CA SER A 159 -19.63 -1.07 14.78
C SER A 159 -18.56 -0.13 15.34
N SER A 160 -17.32 -0.59 15.46
CA SER A 160 -16.19 0.18 15.94
C SER A 160 -15.77 1.22 14.91
N ASN A 161 -15.48 2.44 15.38
CA ASN A 161 -14.84 3.49 14.57
C ASN A 161 -13.31 3.35 14.57
N ASP A 162 -12.79 2.13 14.73
CA ASP A 162 -11.36 1.88 14.75
C ASP A 162 -10.76 2.16 13.35
N CYS A 163 -9.86 3.14 13.32
CA CYS A 163 -9.13 3.53 12.12
C CYS A 163 -8.20 2.42 11.61
N LEU A 164 -7.83 1.43 12.42
CA LEU A 164 -7.06 0.28 11.98
C LEU A 164 -7.92 -0.81 11.35
N LEU A 165 -9.22 -0.86 11.68
CA LEU A 165 -10.18 -1.77 11.07
C LEU A 165 -10.65 -1.26 9.70
N SER A 166 -11.02 0.02 9.64
CA SER A 166 -11.52 0.68 8.42
C SER A 166 -10.79 2.00 8.14
N PRO A 167 -9.56 1.97 7.59
CA PRO A 167 -8.67 3.12 7.50
C PRO A 167 -9.21 4.38 6.83
N GLY A 168 -10.08 4.26 5.83
CA GLY A 168 -10.71 5.36 5.13
C GLY A 168 -11.57 6.25 6.04
N GLN A 169 -12.00 5.73 7.19
CA GLN A 169 -12.75 6.48 8.21
C GLN A 169 -11.85 7.33 9.11
N CYS A 170 -10.52 7.16 9.05
CA CYS A 170 -9.58 7.97 9.81
C CYS A 170 -9.55 9.42 9.31
N ARG A 171 -10.18 10.34 10.05
CA ARG A 171 -10.20 11.78 9.73
C ARG A 171 -9.18 12.63 10.51
N ASP A 172 -8.26 11.99 11.23
CA ASP A 172 -7.14 12.68 11.89
C ASP A 172 -5.99 12.87 10.89
N ILE A 173 -5.90 14.06 10.28
CA ILE A 173 -4.86 14.33 9.29
C ILE A 173 -3.44 14.26 9.88
N SER A 174 -3.29 14.58 11.17
CA SER A 174 -1.98 14.50 11.83
C SER A 174 -1.49 13.06 11.93
N TRP A 175 -2.42 12.11 12.09
CA TRP A 175 -2.14 10.69 12.09
C TRP A 175 -1.64 10.25 10.72
N TRP A 176 -2.32 10.67 9.65
CA TRP A 176 -1.88 10.39 8.28
C TRP A 176 -0.51 10.98 7.93
N HIS A 177 -0.19 12.19 8.40
CA HIS A 177 1.16 12.76 8.27
C HIS A 177 2.22 11.88 8.93
N ARG A 178 1.93 11.35 10.13
CA ARG A 178 2.83 10.42 10.81
C ARG A 178 2.91 9.07 10.09
N ALA A 179 1.81 8.57 9.52
CA ALA A 179 1.71 7.29 8.83
C ALA A 179 2.34 7.28 7.44
N CYS A 180 2.34 8.42 6.75
CA CYS A 180 2.86 8.53 5.39
C CYS A 180 4.34 8.11 5.34
N PRO A 181 4.70 7.17 4.44
CA PRO A 181 6.09 6.88 4.11
C PRO A 181 6.83 8.15 3.65
N PRO A 182 8.15 8.26 3.90
CA PRO A 182 8.93 9.43 3.54
C PRO A 182 9.06 9.63 2.02
N ARG A 183 8.81 8.60 1.20
CA ARG A 183 8.79 8.70 -0.27
C ARG A 183 7.38 8.59 -0.86
N GLY A 184 6.34 8.75 -0.02
CA GLY A 184 4.95 8.91 -0.44
C GLY A 184 4.10 7.65 -0.42
N LEU A 185 2.80 7.88 -0.64
CA LEU A 185 1.76 6.87 -0.85
C LEU A 185 1.34 6.89 -2.33
N PHE A 186 1.30 5.73 -2.98
CA PHE A 186 0.85 5.60 -4.36
C PHE A 186 -0.38 4.72 -4.41
N VAL A 187 -1.44 5.18 -5.07
CA VAL A 187 -2.71 4.46 -5.19
C VAL A 187 -3.09 4.29 -6.65
N GLU A 188 -3.17 3.05 -7.12
CA GLU A 188 -3.61 2.68 -8.46
C GLU A 188 -4.96 1.98 -8.36
N TYR A 189 -5.99 2.47 -9.05
CA TYR A 189 -7.34 1.89 -8.94
C TYR A 189 -8.14 2.05 -10.24
N GLY A 190 -9.20 1.28 -10.42
CA GLY A 190 -10.12 1.41 -11.55
C GLY A 190 -11.19 2.46 -11.29
N ASN A 191 -11.53 3.29 -12.26
CA ASN A 191 -12.62 4.28 -12.08
C ASN A 191 -14.01 3.66 -12.06
N GLU A 192 -14.17 2.44 -12.57
CA GLU A 192 -15.45 1.74 -12.63
C GLU A 192 -15.61 0.70 -11.50
N GLU A 193 -14.66 0.66 -10.55
CA GLU A 193 -14.70 -0.31 -9.46
C GLU A 193 -15.58 0.15 -8.28
N VAL A 194 -16.13 -0.81 -7.53
CA VAL A 194 -17.01 -0.54 -6.38
C VAL A 194 -16.37 0.37 -5.32
N PHE A 195 -15.05 0.29 -5.14
CA PHE A 195 -14.30 1.09 -4.15
C PHE A 195 -13.89 2.48 -4.62
N ALA A 196 -14.03 2.80 -5.92
CA ALA A 196 -13.57 4.06 -6.49
C ALA A 196 -14.07 5.32 -5.73
N PRO A 197 -15.34 5.41 -5.27
CA PRO A 197 -15.81 6.56 -4.51
C PRO A 197 -15.08 6.77 -3.18
N GLU A 198 -14.86 5.70 -2.42
CA GLU A 198 -14.16 5.74 -1.13
C GLU A 198 -12.68 6.07 -1.30
N ILE A 199 -12.03 5.45 -2.29
CA ILE A 199 -10.63 5.72 -2.64
C ILE A 199 -10.48 7.18 -3.03
N GLY A 200 -11.37 7.69 -3.88
CA GLY A 200 -11.36 9.09 -4.33
C GLY A 200 -11.53 10.08 -3.17
N GLU A 201 -12.45 9.81 -2.24
CA GLU A 201 -12.65 10.67 -1.07
C GLU A 201 -11.42 10.67 -0.14
N LEU A 202 -10.85 9.50 0.15
CA LEU A 202 -9.64 9.40 0.98
C LEU A 202 -8.48 10.16 0.33
N VAL A 203 -8.21 9.91 -0.96
CA VAL A 203 -7.16 10.61 -1.71
C VAL A 203 -7.36 12.11 -1.66
N GLN A 204 -8.58 12.61 -1.87
CA GLN A 204 -8.87 14.03 -1.83
C GLN A 204 -8.64 14.62 -0.43
N PHE A 205 -9.07 13.92 0.61
CA PHE A 205 -8.86 14.31 2.00
C PHE A 205 -7.35 14.42 2.33
N LEU A 206 -6.57 13.40 1.96
CA LEU A 206 -5.13 13.35 2.22
C LEU A 206 -4.35 14.42 1.44
N LYS A 207 -4.67 14.60 0.15
CA LYS A 207 -4.07 15.68 -0.67
C LYS A 207 -4.38 17.07 -0.09
N THR A 208 -5.63 17.32 0.28
CA THR A 208 -6.06 18.61 0.86
C THR A 208 -5.37 18.87 2.20
N GLY A 209 -5.12 17.81 2.97
CA GLY A 209 -4.38 17.87 4.22
C GLY A 209 -2.86 17.91 4.08
N GLY A 210 -2.32 17.92 2.86
CA GLY A 210 -0.89 18.05 2.57
C GLY A 210 -0.07 16.76 2.74
N VAL A 211 -0.72 15.59 2.80
CA VAL A 211 -0.04 14.28 2.82
C VAL A 211 0.47 13.95 1.42
N ASP A 212 1.69 13.42 1.31
CA ASP A 212 2.30 13.04 0.03
C ASP A 212 1.64 11.76 -0.52
N ILE A 213 0.58 11.95 -1.31
CA ILE A 213 -0.16 10.88 -1.96
C ILE A 213 -0.35 11.16 -3.45
N THR A 214 0.07 10.20 -4.26
CA THR A 214 -0.18 10.15 -5.69
C THR A 214 -1.24 9.09 -5.97
N SER A 215 -2.20 9.40 -6.83
CA SER A 215 -3.26 8.47 -7.20
C SER A 215 -3.48 8.46 -8.71
N ARG A 216 -3.79 7.29 -9.26
CA ARG A 216 -4.18 7.11 -10.66
C ARG A 216 -5.43 6.23 -10.73
N GLY A 217 -6.49 6.83 -11.24
CA GLY A 217 -7.74 6.16 -11.55
C GLY A 217 -7.77 5.81 -13.04
N GLN A 218 -7.66 4.52 -13.36
CA GLN A 218 -7.68 4.02 -14.72
C GLN A 218 -9.09 4.14 -15.29
N PHE A 219 -9.23 4.94 -16.36
CA PHE A 219 -10.49 5.07 -17.08
C PHE A 219 -10.94 3.71 -17.63
N GLY A 220 -12.19 3.33 -17.35
CA GLY A 220 -12.73 2.01 -17.71
C GLY A 220 -12.11 0.84 -16.93
N GLY A 221 -11.21 1.10 -15.98
CA GLY A 221 -10.59 0.08 -15.15
C GLY A 221 -11.56 -0.49 -14.12
N ILE A 222 -11.50 -1.80 -13.93
CA ILE A 222 -12.27 -2.57 -12.94
C ILE A 222 -11.44 -2.77 -11.65
N HIS A 223 -12.00 -3.46 -10.66
CA HIS A 223 -11.29 -3.74 -9.43
C HIS A 223 -9.97 -4.48 -9.66
N ALA A 224 -8.91 -4.03 -8.97
CA ALA A 224 -7.56 -4.56 -9.07
C ALA A 224 -7.08 -4.66 -10.53
N TRP A 225 -7.38 -3.66 -11.36
CA TRP A 225 -7.08 -3.68 -12.79
C TRP A 225 -5.63 -4.07 -13.16
N PRO A 226 -4.57 -3.72 -12.40
CA PRO A 226 -3.21 -4.16 -12.71
C PRO A 226 -3.04 -5.68 -12.60
N VAL A 227 -3.74 -6.29 -11.65
CA VAL A 227 -3.77 -7.74 -11.44
C VAL A 227 -4.66 -8.37 -12.51
N ALA A 228 -5.87 -7.84 -12.70
CA ALA A 228 -6.82 -8.33 -13.70
C ALA A 228 -6.25 -8.28 -15.13
N SER A 229 -5.54 -7.21 -15.49
CA SER A 229 -4.93 -7.07 -16.81
C SER A 229 -3.89 -8.16 -17.07
N LEU A 230 -3.16 -8.59 -16.05
CA LEU A 230 -2.18 -9.67 -16.20
C LEU A 230 -2.84 -10.98 -16.60
N PHE A 231 -4.03 -11.29 -16.09
CA PHE A 231 -4.68 -12.58 -16.36
C PHE A 231 -5.66 -12.53 -17.52
N LEU A 232 -6.29 -11.38 -17.76
CA LEU A 232 -7.42 -11.26 -18.69
C LEU A 232 -7.07 -10.55 -20.01
N SER A 233 -5.94 -9.84 -20.10
CA SER A 233 -5.57 -9.12 -21.33
C SER A 233 -4.74 -9.97 -22.28
N GLU A 234 -5.09 -9.95 -23.57
CA GLU A 234 -4.51 -10.83 -24.59
C GLU A 234 -3.14 -10.40 -25.15
N SER A 235 -2.55 -9.26 -24.73
CA SER A 235 -1.31 -8.77 -25.38
C SER A 235 -0.50 -7.72 -24.58
N ASN A 236 -0.07 -6.63 -25.22
CA ASN A 236 0.87 -5.63 -24.70
C ASN A 236 0.38 -4.88 -23.44
N LYS A 237 -0.95 -4.87 -23.21
CA LYS A 237 -1.59 -4.28 -22.03
C LYS A 237 -1.48 -5.14 -20.77
N ARG A 238 -1.13 -6.43 -20.93
CA ARG A 238 -1.03 -7.41 -19.84
C ARG A 238 -0.17 -6.93 -18.67
N LEU A 239 0.95 -6.28 -18.98
CA LEU A 239 1.92 -5.77 -18.01
C LEU A 239 1.78 -4.27 -17.75
N GLU A 240 0.77 -3.60 -18.29
CA GLU A 240 0.65 -2.14 -18.23
C GLU A 240 0.53 -1.64 -16.79
N GLY A 241 -0.37 -2.24 -16.01
CA GLY A 241 -0.52 -1.91 -14.60
C GLY A 241 0.75 -2.17 -13.79
N LEU A 242 1.33 -3.38 -13.91
CA LEU A 242 2.60 -3.71 -13.26
C LEU A 242 3.74 -2.75 -13.62
N LYS A 243 3.84 -2.33 -14.88
CA LYS A 243 4.84 -1.35 -15.32
C LYS A 243 4.61 0.03 -14.69
N ALA A 244 3.36 0.42 -14.43
CA ALA A 244 3.06 1.65 -13.70
C ALA A 244 3.54 1.56 -12.25
N LEU A 245 3.23 0.45 -11.55
CA LEU A 245 3.69 0.24 -10.17
C LEU A 245 5.23 0.22 -10.06
N VAL A 246 5.90 -0.49 -10.97
CA VAL A 246 7.37 -0.55 -11.02
C VAL A 246 7.99 0.81 -11.30
N ARG A 247 7.35 1.65 -12.12
CA ARG A 247 7.81 3.00 -12.38
C ARG A 247 7.78 3.84 -11.11
N ASP A 248 6.67 3.81 -10.37
CA ASP A 248 6.57 4.53 -9.09
C ASP A 248 7.63 4.05 -8.09
N ILE A 249 7.83 2.73 -8.01
CA ILE A 249 8.86 2.15 -7.13
C ILE A 249 10.25 2.62 -7.55
N ARG A 250 10.60 2.55 -8.84
CA ARG A 250 11.92 2.97 -9.34
C ARG A 250 12.18 4.46 -9.14
N ASP A 251 11.18 5.30 -9.40
CA ASP A 251 11.35 6.75 -9.37
C ASP A 251 11.51 7.25 -7.93
N ASN A 252 10.95 6.51 -6.97
CA ASN A 252 10.98 6.88 -5.55
C ASN A 252 12.02 6.09 -4.75
N ILE A 253 12.23 4.79 -4.98
CA ILE A 253 13.27 3.97 -4.35
C ILE A 253 14.50 3.91 -5.25
N CYS A 254 15.42 4.88 -5.08
CA CYS A 254 16.62 4.98 -5.92
C CYS A 254 17.53 3.74 -5.82
N ILE A 255 18.06 3.33 -6.97
CA ILE A 255 19.03 2.23 -7.12
C ILE A 255 20.44 2.65 -6.64
N ASN A 256 20.71 3.95 -6.52
CA ASN A 256 21.97 4.51 -6.04
C ASN A 256 21.73 5.87 -5.32
N ASP A 257 21.97 5.93 -4.00
CA ASP A 257 21.94 7.19 -3.24
C ASP A 257 23.11 8.15 -3.61
N SER A 258 24.12 7.66 -4.35
CA SER A 258 25.34 8.43 -4.69
C SER A 258 25.21 9.43 -5.85
N MET A 259 24.02 9.60 -6.44
CA MET A 259 23.79 10.49 -7.59
C MET A 259 22.87 11.67 -7.29
N LYS A 260 22.02 11.62 -6.26
CA LYS A 260 21.16 12.76 -5.90
C LYS A 260 21.94 13.88 -5.17
N ASP A 261 23.02 13.55 -4.48
CA ASP A 261 23.88 14.55 -3.81
C ASP A 261 24.77 15.38 -4.77
N ARG A 262 24.77 15.06 -6.07
CA ARG A 262 25.55 15.83 -7.06
C ARG A 262 24.83 17.04 -7.67
N HIS A 263 23.62 17.37 -7.22
CA HIS A 263 22.89 18.57 -7.65
C HIS A 263 22.82 19.69 -6.59
N VAL A 264 23.60 19.60 -5.51
CA VAL A 264 23.71 20.70 -4.54
C VAL A 264 24.91 21.61 -4.88
N ARG A 265 24.56 22.82 -5.33
CA ARG A 265 25.36 24.06 -5.46
C ARG A 265 26.40 24.14 -6.59
N LEU A 266 25.98 24.73 -7.71
CA LEU A 266 26.86 25.40 -8.68
C LEU A 266 26.60 26.92 -8.77
N ASP A 267 26.04 27.53 -7.72
CA ASP A 267 25.65 28.96 -7.72
C ASP A 267 26.45 29.82 -6.72
N GLN A 268 27.61 29.35 -6.27
CA GLN A 268 28.56 30.17 -5.51
C GLN A 268 29.99 30.02 -6.05
N VAL A 269 30.19 30.45 -7.30
CA VAL A 269 31.49 30.98 -7.73
C VAL A 269 31.26 32.43 -8.12
N THR A 270 31.10 33.29 -7.11
CA THR A 270 31.17 34.72 -7.30
C THR A 270 32.58 35.08 -7.74
N THR A 271 32.65 35.61 -8.95
CA THR A 271 33.74 36.37 -9.53
C THR A 271 34.34 37.38 -8.55
N SER A 272 35.62 37.23 -8.22
CA SER A 272 36.43 38.36 -7.73
C SER A 272 37.51 38.66 -8.77
N SER A 273 37.21 39.59 -9.69
CA SER A 273 38.21 40.27 -10.50
C SER A 273 38.21 41.76 -10.16
N THR A 274 39.32 42.26 -9.61
CA THR A 274 39.98 43.56 -9.84
C THR A 274 40.98 43.77 -8.68
N ARG A 275 42.30 43.66 -8.91
CA ARG A 275 43.24 44.73 -9.31
C ARG A 275 43.11 46.01 -8.47
N GLN A 276 43.94 46.15 -7.46
CA GLN A 276 45.11 47.04 -7.42
C GLN A 276 46.01 46.66 -6.24
#